data_AF-A0AAD7JAF9-F1
#
_entry.id   AF-A0AAD7JAF9-F1
#
_cell.length_a   1.000
_cell.length_b   1.000
_cell.length_c   1.000
_cell.angle_alpha   90.00
_cell.angle_beta   90.00
_cell.angle_gamma   90.00
#
_symmetry.space_group_name_H-M   'P 1'
#
loop_
_entity.id
_entity.type
_entity.pdbx_description
1 polymer ?
#
loop_
_entity_poly.entity_id
_entity_poly.type
_entity_poly.pdbx_seq_one_letter_code
_entity_poly.pdbx_strand_id
1 'polypeptide(L)' 'ITQDSKHALKTARNQIMTGARLIVLGFFPVFYSMLHDLASNTLGPLFSHDVEKVDKQDDRTAARPYS' A
#
# COMPACT_ATOMS: atom_id res chain seq x y z
N ILE A 1 -7.36 22.93 6.39
CA ILE A 1 -6.88 21.67 7.02
C ILE A 1 -6.06 20.96 5.96
N THR A 2 -4.74 20.98 6.07
CA THR A 2 -3.86 20.33 5.10
C THR A 2 -3.34 19.07 5.77
N GLN A 3 -3.78 17.90 5.32
CA GLN A 3 -3.17 16.65 5.75
C GLN A 3 -1.76 16.57 5.16
N ASP A 4 -0.81 16.13 5.97
CA ASP A 4 0.55 15.85 5.50
C ASP A 4 0.51 14.75 4.43
N SER A 5 1.31 14.92 3.37
CA SER A 5 1.35 13.99 2.24
C SER A 5 1.76 12.57 2.64
N LYS A 6 2.60 12.40 3.67
CA LYS A 6 2.98 11.09 4.20
C LYS A 6 1.82 10.46 4.95
N HIS A 7 1.03 11.25 5.66
CA HIS A 7 -0.19 10.76 6.31
C HIS A 7 -1.26 10.33 5.31
N ALA A 8 -1.37 11.00 4.15
CA ALA A 8 -2.26 10.56 3.08
C ALA A 8 -1.83 9.20 2.52
N LEU A 9 -0.53 9.00 2.25
CA LEU A 9 0.02 7.71 1.79
C LEU A 9 -0.22 6.58 2.78
N LYS A 10 0.00 6.86 4.08
CA LYS A 10 -0.24 5.91 5.17
C LYS A 10 -1.71 5.50 5.25
N THR A 11 -2.61 6.48 5.11
CA THR A 11 -4.06 6.22 5.08
C THR A 11 -4.44 5.36 3.88
N ALA A 12 -3.98 5.71 2.68
CA ALA A 12 -4.25 4.94 1.46
C ALA A 12 -3.75 3.50 1.58
N ARG A 13 -2.50 3.29 2.04
CA ARG A 13 -1.95 1.95 2.26
C ARG A 13 -2.81 1.14 3.25
N ASN A 14 -3.15 1.71 4.39
CA ASN A 14 -3.94 1.00 5.41
C ASN A 14 -5.34 0.62 4.89
N GLN A 15 -5.96 1.49 4.10
CA GLN A 15 -7.25 1.22 3.48
C GLN A 15 -7.16 0.08 2.44
N ILE A 16 -6.08 -0.01 1.65
CA ILE A 16 -5.88 -1.13 0.72
C ILE A 16 -5.51 -2.44 1.45
N MET A 17 -4.66 -2.40 2.47
CA MET A 17 -4.11 -3.61 3.10
C MET A 17 -4.99 -4.22 4.20
N THR A 18 -5.81 -3.40 4.87
CA THR A 18 -6.64 -3.87 6.01
C THR A 18 -8.11 -3.53 5.89
N GLY A 19 -8.45 -2.41 5.23
CA GLY A 19 -9.81 -1.88 5.18
C GLY A 19 -10.57 -2.28 3.92
N ALA A 20 -10.81 -1.29 3.06
CA ALA A 20 -11.60 -1.41 1.83
C ALA A 20 -11.08 -2.44 0.81
N ARG A 21 -9.80 -2.83 0.85
CA ARG A 21 -9.15 -3.74 -0.12
C ARG A 21 -9.17 -3.28 -1.59
N LEU A 22 -9.66 -2.07 -1.83
CA LEU A 22 -9.74 -1.38 -3.10
C LEU A 22 -9.69 0.13 -2.84
N ILE A 23 -8.86 0.84 -3.58
CA ILE A 23 -8.92 2.31 -3.70
C ILE A 23 -8.96 2.68 -5.16
N VAL A 24 -9.80 3.65 -5.50
CA VAL A 24 -9.85 4.23 -6.84
C VAL A 24 -9.12 5.56 -6.82
N LEU A 25 -8.00 5.64 -7.55
CA LEU A 25 -7.26 6.88 -7.78
C LEU A 25 -7.64 7.43 -9.16
N GLY A 26 -8.70 8.25 -9.20
CA GLY A 26 -9.25 8.75 -10.47
C GLY A 26 -9.87 7.61 -11.30
N PHE A 27 -9.24 7.26 -12.42
CA PHE A 27 -9.65 6.14 -13.28
C PHE A 27 -8.84 4.87 -13.05
N PHE A 28 -7.97 4.84 -12.04
CA PHE A 28 -7.09 3.71 -11.75
C PHE A 28 -7.55 2.99 -10.47
N PRO A 29 -8.25 1.85 -10.60
CA PRO A 29 -8.58 1.02 -9.45
C PRO A 29 -7.34 0.23 -9.02
N VAL A 30 -6.99 0.33 -7.73
CA VAL A 30 -5.89 -0.41 -7.11
C VAL A 30 -6.50 -1.41 -6.14
N PHE A 31 -6.36 -2.70 -6.45
CA PHE A 31 -6.85 -3.81 -5.63
C PHE A 31 -5.76 -4.37 -4.76
N TYR A 32 -6.14 -4.89 -3.59
CA TYR A 32 -5.23 -5.65 -2.73
C TYR A 32 -4.57 -6.82 -3.46
N SER A 33 -5.30 -7.54 -4.32
CA SER A 33 -4.77 -8.69 -5.07
C SER A 33 -3.61 -8.31 -5.98
N MET A 34 -3.65 -7.13 -6.62
CA MET A 34 -2.56 -6.65 -7.46
C MET A 34 -1.28 -6.45 -6.66
N LEU A 35 -1.39 -5.95 -5.42
CA LEU A 35 -0.26 -5.76 -4.53
C LEU A 35 0.25 -7.10 -3.97
N HIS A 36 -0.66 -8.03 -3.68
CA HIS A 36 -0.32 -9.38 -3.23
C HIS A 36 0.42 -10.18 -4.31
N ASP A 37 -0.03 -10.11 -5.56
CA ASP A 37 0.64 -10.72 -6.70
C ASP A 37 2.03 -10.10 -6.93
N LEU A 38 2.14 -8.76 -6.81
CA LEU A 38 3.42 -8.06 -6.94
C LEU A 38 4.41 -8.45 -5.83
N ALA A 39 3.93 -8.60 -4.60
CA ALA A 39 4.74 -9.03 -3.45
C ALA A 39 5.09 -10.52 -3.46
N SER A 40 4.39 -11.31 -4.27
CA SER A 40 4.68 -12.73 -4.50
C SER A 40 5.75 -12.93 -5.58
N ASN A 41 6.07 -11.89 -6.35
CA ASN A 41 7.14 -11.92 -7.33
C ASN A 41 8.49 -11.62 -6.66
N THR A 42 9.39 -12.61 -6.62
CA THR A 42 10.71 -12.51 -5.99
C THR A 42 11.65 -11.49 -6.63
N LEU A 43 11.35 -11.02 -7.85
CA LEU A 43 12.10 -9.96 -8.54
C LEU A 43 11.41 -8.59 -8.46
N GLY A 44 10.24 -8.53 -7.81
CA GLY A 44 9.46 -7.31 -7.67
C GLY A 44 10.02 -6.36 -6.60
N PRO A 45 9.65 -5.08 -6.63
CA PRO A 45 10.08 -4.08 -5.66
C PRO A 45 9.37 -4.22 -4.29
N LEU A 46 8.35 -5.07 -4.21
CA LEU A 46 7.51 -5.28 -3.03
C LEU A 46 7.86 -6.61 -2.37
N PHE A 47 8.03 -6.60 -1.04
CA PHE A 47 8.22 -7.83 -0.29
C PHE A 47 6.90 -8.35 0.27
N SER A 48 6.78 -9.66 0.48
CA SER A 48 5.56 -10.25 1.07
C SER A 48 5.23 -9.65 2.44
N HIS A 49 6.23 -9.24 3.23
CA HIS A 49 6.02 -8.56 4.52
C HIS A 49 5.46 -7.12 4.37
N ASP A 50 5.61 -6.49 3.21
CA ASP A 50 5.09 -5.15 2.93
C ASP A 50 3.56 -5.18 2.68
N VAL A 51 3.00 -6.38 2.43
CA VAL A 51 1.58 -6.63 2.13
C VAL A 51 0.93 -7.50 3.20
N GLU A 52 1.64 -8.49 3.72
CA GLU A 52 1.19 -9.41 4.77
C GLU A 52 1.77 -8.99 6.13
N LYS A 53 0.92 -8.90 7.16
CA LYS A 53 1.31 -8.49 8.53
C LYS A 53 2.02 -7.13 8.59
N VAL A 54 1.51 -6.21 7.79
CA VAL A 54 1.96 -4.82 7.67
C VAL A 54 2.11 -4.13 9.04
N ASP A 55 3.34 -3.71 9.36
CA ASP A 55 3.60 -2.82 10.50
C ASP A 55 3.05 -1.41 10.17
N LYS A 56 2.02 -0.99 10.91
CA LYS A 56 1.34 0.30 10.73
C LYS A 56 2.16 1.48 11.23
N GLN A 57 3.27 1.27 11.95
CA GLN A 57 4.17 2.33 12.41
C GLN A 57 5.40 2.51 11.51
N ASP A 58 5.73 1.54 10.67
CA ASP A 58 6.83 1.67 9.71
C ASP A 58 6.44 2.49 8.47
N ASP A 59 6.84 3.75 8.48
CA ASP A 59 6.63 4.71 7.40
C ASP A 59 7.52 4.43 6.17
N ARG A 60 8.63 3.67 6.29
CA ARG A 60 9.45 3.29 5.13
C ARG A 60 8.75 2.25 4.27
N THR A 61 8.13 1.27 4.91
CA THR A 61 7.25 0.28 4.26
C THR A 61 6.03 0.95 3.62
N ALA A 62 5.63 2.15 4.06
CA ALA A 62 4.50 2.87 3.48
C ALA A 62 4.80 3.54 2.14
N ALA A 63 6.07 3.80 1.84
CA ALA A 63 6.47 4.48 0.62
C ALA A 63 6.80 3.52 -0.54
N ARG A 64 7.24 2.27 -0.25
CA ARG A 64 7.64 1.28 -1.26
C ARG A 64 6.56 0.90 -2.30
N PRO A 65 5.26 0.83 -1.96
CA PRO A 65 4.21 0.62 -2.97
C PRO A 65 4.07 1.78 -3.98
N TYR A 66 4.75 2.91 -3.72
CA TYR A 66 4.65 4.14 -4.50
C TYR A 66 6.01 4.61 -5.05
N SER A 67 7.05 3.76 -4.97
CA SER A 67 8.41 4.04 -5.47
C SER A 67 8.69 3.40 -6.82
#